data_AF-A0A2D8KMF3-F1
#
_entry.id   AF-A0A2D8KMF3-F1
#
_cell.length_a   1.000
_cell.length_b   1.000
_cell.length_c   1.000
_cell.angle_alpha   90.00
_cell.angle_beta   90.00
_cell.angle_gamma   90.00
#
_symmetry.space_group_name_H-M   'P 1'
#
loop_
_entity.id
_entity.type
_entity.pdbx_description
1 polymer ?
#
loop_
_entity_poly.entity_id
_entity_poly.type
_entity_poly.pdbx_seq_one_letter_code
_entity_poly.pdbx_strand_id
1 'polypeptide(L)'
;MADGILHPKFTQEEFDKSIARTEDFLKSSEKDVSYNARRVRSALAYGKNHPYGEFQTQETVKNLSLADVENYYKTWFSPANAYLVIVGDVDEDEVKDLVKEQFSSWKKSQVPAANVPAVSNVNQTEIDFIDMPNAVQSEIALVNTINLKKKDDDYFPILVANKILGGGGEARLFLNLREDKGYTYGAYSSTGNDKYAATFVASASVRNEVTDSSVVAFLDEIYKIRNEQVTASELARAKAKLTGDFVLSLEQPSTIANFAMEIETEDLDDDFYEEYLEKIDEVTAEDVQRVAKKYFLADNSRIVIAGKASDVLENLEKMTYNGKTIPVKFYNRFAEEVEKPVAKKMDPSVSAETVFNKYIDAIGGREAVENVESVVMLASATIQGMALDLEMKRTKEGKLSQTISMNGNAMNQQVFNGESGYLMAQGQKMPYNEEQIEAAKGEANPFPELNVGDASVTGIEQVEGKDAYAVKLSDNTVNYYDTESGLKVKMVKTMSQGGQTMTIPTVYADYQEVKGVKFPFSMQQSMGPQSFEFKVSEIKVNEDVSEEDFKVE
;
A
#
# COMPACT_ATOMS: atom_id res chain seq x y z
N MET A 1 19.41 -5.98 -28.86
CA MET A 1 18.21 -5.12 -28.89
C MET A 1 17.34 -5.42 -30.10
N ALA A 2 17.81 -5.18 -31.33
CA ALA A 2 17.03 -5.40 -32.55
C ALA A 2 16.39 -6.80 -32.62
N ASP A 3 17.16 -7.85 -32.35
CA ASP A 3 16.63 -9.23 -32.37
C ASP A 3 15.48 -9.44 -31.37
N GLY A 4 15.56 -8.86 -30.16
CA GLY A 4 14.48 -8.94 -29.17
C GLY A 4 13.23 -8.15 -29.57
N ILE A 5 13.39 -7.09 -30.35
CA ILE A 5 12.30 -6.28 -30.91
C ILE A 5 11.64 -6.97 -32.09
N LEU A 6 12.42 -7.61 -32.97
CA LEU A 6 11.94 -8.13 -34.26
C LEU A 6 11.55 -9.60 -34.22
N HIS A 7 12.19 -10.39 -33.36
CA HIS A 7 12.01 -11.82 -33.25
C HIS A 7 11.72 -12.25 -31.80
N PRO A 8 10.74 -11.62 -31.10
CA PRO A 8 10.39 -12.06 -29.76
C PRO A 8 9.87 -13.50 -29.80
N LYS A 9 10.40 -14.33 -28.90
CA LYS A 9 9.95 -15.71 -28.74
C LYS A 9 8.91 -15.77 -27.62
N PHE A 10 7.65 -15.62 -27.99
CA PHE A 10 6.54 -15.84 -27.06
C PHE A 10 6.31 -17.35 -26.89
N THR A 11 6.37 -17.82 -25.64
CA THR A 11 6.12 -19.23 -25.30
C THR A 11 4.99 -19.32 -24.29
N GLN A 12 4.26 -20.44 -24.33
CA GLN A 12 3.19 -20.69 -23.36
C GLN A 12 3.74 -20.72 -21.93
N GLU A 13 4.92 -21.32 -21.72
CA GLU A 13 5.56 -21.40 -20.41
C GLU A 13 5.83 -20.01 -19.79
N GLU A 14 6.41 -19.08 -20.55
CA GLU A 14 6.71 -17.73 -20.02
C GLU A 14 5.44 -16.89 -19.85
N PHE A 15 4.44 -17.11 -20.71
CA PHE A 15 3.12 -16.51 -20.55
C PHE A 15 2.46 -16.97 -19.25
N ASP A 16 2.38 -18.27 -19.00
CA ASP A 16 1.76 -18.84 -17.79
C ASP A 16 2.45 -18.35 -16.52
N LYS A 17 3.80 -18.26 -16.52
CA LYS A 17 4.57 -17.67 -15.41
C LYS A 17 4.23 -16.20 -15.19
N SER A 18 4.06 -15.43 -16.26
CA SER A 18 3.71 -14.01 -16.14
C SER A 18 2.28 -13.80 -15.65
N ILE A 19 1.34 -14.64 -16.08
CA ILE A 19 -0.04 -14.67 -15.55
C ILE A 19 -0.01 -14.96 -14.05
N ALA A 20 0.61 -16.06 -13.62
CA ALA A 20 0.67 -16.46 -12.22
C ALA A 20 1.27 -15.35 -11.33
N ARG A 21 2.41 -14.76 -11.74
CA ARG A 21 3.03 -13.64 -11.00
C ARG A 21 2.11 -12.42 -10.89
N THR A 22 1.35 -12.13 -11.94
CA THR A 22 0.39 -11.00 -11.95
C THR A 22 -0.79 -11.29 -11.03
N GLU A 23 -1.31 -12.51 -11.03
CA GLU A 23 -2.36 -12.93 -10.10
C GLU A 23 -1.92 -12.84 -8.63
N ASP A 24 -0.71 -13.31 -8.32
CA ASP A 24 -0.12 -13.22 -6.97
C ASP A 24 0.05 -11.76 -6.54
N PHE A 25 0.51 -10.89 -7.44
CA PHE A 25 0.60 -9.45 -7.19
C PHE A 25 -0.79 -8.84 -6.93
N LEU A 26 -1.79 -9.15 -7.76
CA LEU A 26 -3.14 -8.62 -7.58
C LEU A 26 -3.76 -9.10 -6.26
N LYS A 27 -3.54 -10.37 -5.90
CA LYS A 27 -4.00 -10.97 -4.64
C LYS A 27 -3.32 -10.33 -3.42
N SER A 28 -2.01 -10.14 -3.46
CA SER A 28 -1.29 -9.49 -2.35
C SER A 28 -1.67 -8.00 -2.21
N SER A 29 -1.96 -7.32 -3.31
CA SER A 29 -2.38 -5.91 -3.32
C SER A 29 -3.83 -5.69 -2.88
N GLU A 30 -4.62 -6.74 -2.68
CA GLU A 30 -6.04 -6.63 -2.27
C GLU A 30 -6.24 -5.91 -0.93
N LYS A 31 -5.28 -6.04 -0.01
CA LYS A 31 -5.30 -5.41 1.32
C LYS A 31 -4.42 -4.15 1.38
N ASP A 32 -3.74 -3.78 0.30
CA ASP A 32 -2.90 -2.59 0.26
C ASP A 32 -3.76 -1.33 0.09
N VAL A 33 -3.84 -0.52 1.15
CA VAL A 33 -4.70 0.67 1.19
C VAL A 33 -4.29 1.70 0.15
N SER A 34 -2.99 2.01 0.04
CA SER A 34 -2.46 3.02 -0.88
C SER A 34 -2.63 2.61 -2.34
N TYR A 35 -2.43 1.33 -2.66
CA TYR A 35 -2.63 0.79 -4.00
C TYR A 35 -4.09 0.87 -4.43
N ASN A 36 -5.04 0.45 -3.57
CA ASN A 36 -6.46 0.52 -3.88
C ASN A 36 -6.96 1.98 -3.96
N ALA A 37 -6.47 2.88 -3.10
CA ALA A 37 -6.75 4.31 -3.18
C ALA A 37 -6.32 4.89 -4.54
N ARG A 38 -5.09 4.60 -4.99
CA ARG A 38 -4.57 5.09 -6.28
C ARG A 38 -5.35 4.53 -7.47
N ARG A 39 -5.70 3.24 -7.44
CA ARG A 39 -6.52 2.59 -8.46
C ARG A 39 -7.87 3.29 -8.59
N VAL A 40 -8.60 3.42 -7.48
CA VAL A 40 -9.94 4.05 -7.49
C VAL A 40 -9.84 5.52 -7.88
N ARG A 41 -8.84 6.25 -7.38
CA ARG A 41 -8.56 7.63 -7.78
C ARG A 41 -8.41 7.78 -9.30
N SER A 42 -7.58 6.96 -9.94
CA SER A 42 -7.39 7.03 -11.40
C SER A 42 -8.68 6.68 -12.15
N ALA A 43 -9.38 5.62 -11.73
CA ALA A 43 -10.64 5.21 -12.34
C ALA A 43 -11.74 6.27 -12.24
N LEU A 44 -11.83 6.99 -11.11
CA LEU A 44 -12.83 8.05 -10.92
C LEU A 44 -12.42 9.38 -11.58
N ALA A 45 -11.12 9.68 -11.66
CA ALA A 45 -10.62 10.88 -12.32
C ALA A 45 -10.82 10.81 -13.84
N TYR A 46 -10.39 9.72 -14.48
CA TYR A 46 -10.44 9.56 -15.94
C TYR A 46 -11.71 8.86 -16.44
N GLY A 47 -12.36 8.06 -15.59
CA GLY A 47 -13.44 7.15 -15.98
C GLY A 47 -12.90 5.78 -16.44
N LYS A 48 -13.61 4.70 -16.12
CA LYS A 48 -13.23 3.31 -16.48
C LYS A 48 -13.17 3.02 -17.99
N ASN A 49 -13.76 3.90 -18.80
CA ASN A 49 -13.73 3.79 -20.27
C ASN A 49 -12.56 4.54 -20.92
N HIS A 50 -11.77 5.27 -20.13
CA HIS A 50 -10.57 5.96 -20.61
C HIS A 50 -9.33 5.10 -20.28
N PRO A 51 -8.35 4.97 -21.18
CA PRO A 51 -7.13 4.19 -20.93
C PRO A 51 -6.36 4.50 -19.64
N TYR A 52 -6.47 5.72 -19.09
CA TYR A 52 -5.81 6.13 -17.85
C TYR A 52 -6.62 5.81 -16.59
N GLY A 53 -7.90 5.44 -16.75
CA GLY A 53 -8.77 4.92 -15.70
C GLY A 53 -8.91 3.41 -15.71
N GLU A 54 -8.36 2.72 -16.70
CA GLU A 54 -8.33 1.26 -16.78
C GLU A 54 -7.36 0.67 -15.74
N PHE A 55 -7.70 -0.51 -15.23
CA PHE A 55 -6.84 -1.27 -14.33
C PHE A 55 -7.12 -2.77 -14.47
N GLN A 56 -6.12 -3.56 -14.10
CA GLN A 56 -6.18 -5.01 -14.16
C GLN A 56 -6.93 -5.59 -12.94
N THR A 57 -7.71 -6.62 -13.19
CA THR A 57 -8.34 -7.50 -12.20
C THR A 57 -7.92 -8.95 -12.44
N GLN A 58 -8.08 -9.81 -11.44
CA GLN A 58 -7.80 -11.25 -11.62
C GLN A 58 -8.63 -11.83 -12.76
N GLU A 59 -9.88 -11.41 -12.91
CA GLU A 59 -10.74 -11.86 -14.02
C GLU A 59 -10.17 -11.45 -15.38
N THR A 60 -9.81 -10.17 -15.56
CA THR A 60 -9.26 -9.69 -16.83
C THR A 60 -7.92 -10.36 -17.16
N VAL A 61 -7.11 -10.67 -16.15
CA VAL A 61 -5.81 -11.34 -16.34
C VAL A 61 -6.01 -12.81 -16.74
N LYS A 62 -6.92 -13.53 -16.08
CA LYS A 62 -7.26 -14.93 -16.42
C LYS A 62 -7.82 -15.10 -17.83
N ASN A 63 -8.48 -14.07 -18.35
CA ASN A 63 -9.07 -14.10 -19.69
C ASN A 63 -8.05 -13.86 -20.81
N LEU A 64 -6.80 -13.49 -20.50
CA LEU A 64 -5.75 -13.32 -21.51
C LEU A 64 -5.28 -14.67 -22.04
N SER A 65 -4.91 -14.69 -23.32
CA SER A 65 -4.24 -15.80 -23.97
C SER A 65 -2.90 -15.39 -24.58
N LEU A 66 -2.03 -16.36 -24.84
CA LEU A 66 -0.79 -16.13 -25.59
C LEU A 66 -1.05 -15.49 -26.96
N ALA A 67 -2.16 -15.87 -27.61
CA ALA A 67 -2.56 -15.32 -28.90
C ALA A 67 -2.87 -13.82 -28.83
N ASP A 68 -3.42 -13.32 -27.71
CA ASP A 68 -3.68 -11.89 -27.52
C ASP A 68 -2.38 -11.09 -27.48
N VAL A 69 -1.35 -11.62 -26.82
CA VAL A 69 -0.01 -11.01 -26.76
C VAL A 69 0.62 -10.98 -28.15
N GLU A 70 0.58 -12.09 -28.88
CA GLU A 70 1.10 -12.16 -30.25
C GLU A 70 0.36 -11.21 -31.20
N ASN A 71 -0.97 -11.10 -31.06
CA ASN A 71 -1.78 -10.20 -31.86
C ASN A 71 -1.51 -8.73 -31.52
N TYR A 72 -1.33 -8.41 -30.23
CA TYR A 72 -0.92 -7.08 -29.79
C TYR A 72 0.43 -6.70 -30.41
N TYR A 73 1.43 -7.58 -30.33
CA TYR A 73 2.74 -7.37 -30.95
C TYR A 73 2.63 -7.13 -32.47
N LYS A 74 1.91 -8.00 -33.20
CA LYS A 74 1.71 -7.84 -34.66
C LYS A 74 1.03 -6.52 -35.05
N THR A 75 0.15 -6.02 -34.19
CA THR A 75 -0.65 -4.82 -34.46
C THR A 75 0.09 -3.53 -34.14
N TRP A 76 0.78 -3.48 -32.99
CA TRP A 76 1.29 -2.24 -32.42
C TRP A 76 2.81 -2.08 -32.55
N PHE A 77 3.57 -3.17 -32.74
CA PHE A 77 5.03 -3.12 -32.84
C PHE A 77 5.48 -2.85 -34.29
N SER A 78 5.46 -1.57 -34.67
CA SER A 78 5.68 -1.11 -36.05
C SER A 78 6.72 0.02 -36.10
N PRO A 79 7.53 0.13 -37.17
CA PRO A 79 8.37 1.32 -37.35
C PRO A 79 7.53 2.54 -37.77
N ALA A 80 6.21 2.41 -37.95
CA ALA A 80 5.31 3.52 -38.27
C ALA A 80 5.14 4.53 -37.13
N ASN A 81 5.36 4.10 -35.88
CA ASN A 81 5.13 4.86 -34.65
C ASN A 81 6.26 4.64 -33.63
N ALA A 82 7.46 4.27 -34.11
CA ALA A 82 8.62 3.99 -33.27
C ALA A 82 9.65 5.12 -33.36
N TYR A 83 10.28 5.43 -32.23
CA TYR A 83 11.40 6.36 -32.11
C TYR A 83 12.58 5.59 -31.51
N LEU A 84 13.77 5.80 -32.06
CA LEU A 84 15.03 5.26 -31.52
C LEU A 84 15.94 6.45 -31.20
N VAL A 85 16.14 6.70 -29.91
CA VAL A 85 17.04 7.76 -29.44
C VAL A 85 18.32 7.13 -28.96
N ILE A 86 19.45 7.68 -29.42
CA ILE A 86 20.79 7.19 -29.11
C ILE A 86 21.60 8.38 -28.58
N VAL A 87 22.07 8.25 -27.34
CA VAL A 87 22.89 9.26 -26.66
C VAL A 87 24.09 8.57 -26.04
N GLY A 88 25.29 9.08 -26.31
CA GLY A 88 26.53 8.55 -25.77
C GLY A 88 27.74 8.93 -26.62
N ASP A 89 28.88 8.30 -26.32
CA ASP A 89 30.11 8.40 -27.12
C ASP A 89 30.01 7.45 -28.32
N VAL A 90 29.40 7.94 -29.40
CA VAL A 90 29.15 7.16 -30.62
C VAL A 90 29.37 8.02 -31.86
N ASP A 91 29.82 7.38 -32.94
CA ASP A 91 29.88 8.00 -34.26
C ASP A 91 28.51 7.90 -34.95
N GLU A 92 28.01 9.02 -35.48
CA GLU A 92 26.68 9.10 -36.07
C GLU A 92 26.53 8.21 -37.31
N ASP A 93 27.54 8.16 -38.18
CA ASP A 93 27.49 7.40 -39.42
C ASP A 93 27.58 5.89 -39.14
N GLU A 94 28.46 5.47 -38.23
CA GLU A 94 28.54 4.08 -37.77
C GLU A 94 27.21 3.60 -37.16
N VAL A 95 26.60 4.42 -36.31
CA VAL A 95 25.31 4.10 -35.68
C VAL A 95 24.20 4.00 -36.72
N LYS A 96 24.13 4.94 -37.68
CA LYS A 96 23.13 4.88 -38.75
C LYS A 96 23.24 3.61 -39.57
N ASP A 97 24.46 3.19 -39.89
CA ASP A 97 24.70 1.98 -40.67
C ASP A 97 24.32 0.72 -39.88
N LEU A 98 24.68 0.65 -38.59
CA LEU A 98 24.23 -0.43 -37.70
C LEU A 98 22.71 -0.48 -37.57
N VAL A 99 22.04 0.66 -37.37
CA VAL A 99 20.57 0.71 -37.26
C VAL A 99 19.92 0.22 -38.56
N LYS A 100 20.39 0.68 -39.72
CA LYS A 100 19.88 0.23 -41.02
C LYS A 100 20.09 -1.26 -41.22
N GLU A 101 21.26 -1.78 -40.87
CA GLU A 101 21.57 -3.21 -40.99
C GLU A 101 20.63 -4.04 -40.10
N GLN A 102 20.62 -3.73 -38.80
CA GLN A 102 19.95 -4.53 -37.76
C GLN A 102 18.42 -4.45 -37.84
N PHE A 103 17.86 -3.32 -38.29
CA PHE A 103 16.41 -3.13 -38.45
C PHE A 103 15.91 -3.23 -39.90
N SER A 104 16.76 -3.64 -40.85
CA SER A 104 16.43 -3.74 -42.28
C SER A 104 15.17 -4.57 -42.59
N SER A 105 14.88 -5.58 -41.77
CA SER A 105 13.72 -6.46 -41.90
C SER A 105 12.44 -5.85 -41.31
N TRP A 106 12.51 -4.81 -40.49
CA TRP A 106 11.33 -4.21 -39.86
C TRP A 106 10.55 -3.37 -40.86
N LYS A 107 9.38 -3.89 -41.29
CA LYS A 107 8.55 -3.22 -42.30
C LYS A 107 7.44 -2.43 -41.65
N LYS A 108 7.16 -1.25 -42.22
CA LYS A 108 6.04 -0.40 -41.82
C LYS A 108 4.73 -1.17 -41.95
N SER A 109 3.95 -1.18 -40.88
CA SER A 109 2.58 -1.71 -40.84
C SER A 109 1.60 -0.59 -40.46
N GLN A 110 0.32 -0.83 -40.67
CA GLN A 110 -0.72 0.10 -40.24
C GLN A 110 -0.94 -0.07 -38.74
N VAL A 111 -0.76 1.02 -37.98
CA VAL A 111 -1.08 1.07 -36.55
C VAL A 111 -2.44 1.74 -36.38
N PRO A 112 -3.37 1.17 -35.60
CA PRO A 112 -4.66 1.79 -35.35
C PRO A 112 -4.51 3.17 -34.68
N ALA A 113 -5.34 4.12 -35.07
CA ALA A 113 -5.40 5.41 -34.39
C ALA A 113 -6.02 5.24 -32.99
N ALA A 114 -5.43 5.88 -31.98
CA ALA A 114 -6.01 5.91 -30.65
C ALA A 114 -7.20 6.89 -30.62
N ASN A 115 -8.36 6.40 -30.20
CA ASN A 115 -9.50 7.25 -29.87
C ASN A 115 -9.64 7.30 -28.35
N VAL A 116 -9.17 8.38 -27.74
CA VAL A 116 -9.18 8.55 -26.28
C VAL A 116 -10.39 9.38 -25.88
N PRO A 117 -11.32 8.86 -25.05
CA PRO A 117 -12.48 9.62 -24.60
C PRO A 117 -12.08 10.89 -23.83
N ALA A 118 -12.88 11.95 -23.96
CA ALA A 118 -12.67 13.16 -23.16
C ALA A 118 -12.95 12.90 -21.67
N VAL A 119 -12.19 13.56 -20.81
CA VAL A 119 -12.41 13.56 -19.35
C VAL A 119 -13.25 14.76 -18.92
N SER A 120 -13.92 14.61 -17.77
CA SER A 120 -14.66 15.71 -17.14
C SER A 120 -14.56 15.64 -15.63
N ASN A 121 -14.48 16.81 -15.00
CA ASN A 121 -14.49 16.94 -13.55
C ASN A 121 -15.92 16.93 -13.00
N VAL A 122 -16.03 16.67 -11.69
CA VAL A 122 -17.30 16.69 -10.96
C VAL A 122 -17.89 18.11 -10.91
N ASN A 123 -19.22 18.19 -10.87
CA ASN A 123 -19.94 19.48 -10.85
C ASN A 123 -19.80 20.23 -9.51
N GLN A 124 -19.45 19.50 -8.45
CA GLN A 124 -19.11 20.06 -7.13
C GLN A 124 -18.09 19.15 -6.46
N THR A 125 -17.29 19.70 -5.55
CA THR A 125 -16.37 18.90 -4.74
C THR A 125 -17.13 17.85 -3.94
N GLU A 126 -16.68 16.60 -4.01
CA GLU A 126 -17.29 15.44 -3.36
C GLU A 126 -16.23 14.54 -2.74
N ILE A 127 -16.58 13.84 -1.66
CA ILE A 127 -15.76 12.76 -1.10
C ILE A 127 -16.15 11.45 -1.77
N ASP A 128 -15.16 10.75 -2.30
CA ASP A 128 -15.27 9.40 -2.83
C ASP A 128 -14.56 8.44 -1.86
N PHE A 129 -15.34 7.79 -0.98
CA PHE A 129 -14.82 6.98 0.12
C PHE A 129 -14.73 5.49 -0.24
N ILE A 130 -13.60 4.86 0.09
CA ILE A 130 -13.36 3.43 -0.02
C ILE A 130 -13.12 2.87 1.39
N ASP A 131 -14.00 1.97 1.85
CA ASP A 131 -13.80 1.28 3.12
C ASP A 131 -12.69 0.25 3.00
N MET A 132 -11.63 0.46 3.78
CA MET A 132 -10.51 -0.45 3.96
C MET A 132 -10.40 -0.75 5.46
N PRO A 133 -11.07 -1.79 5.98
CA PRO A 133 -11.11 -2.08 7.42
C PRO A 133 -9.74 -2.31 8.07
N ASN A 134 -8.73 -2.66 7.28
CA ASN A 134 -7.35 -2.85 7.72
C ASN A 134 -6.50 -1.55 7.68
N ALA A 135 -7.09 -0.41 7.36
CA ALA A 135 -6.39 0.87 7.26
C ALA A 135 -6.14 1.48 8.64
N VAL A 136 -4.86 1.45 9.06
CA VAL A 136 -4.37 2.15 10.27
C VAL A 136 -4.16 3.65 10.03
N GLN A 137 -4.08 4.05 8.76
CA GLN A 137 -4.00 5.43 8.28
C GLN A 137 -4.95 5.60 7.11
N SER A 138 -5.51 6.80 6.97
CA SER A 138 -6.34 7.16 5.82
C SER A 138 -5.47 7.72 4.70
N GLU A 139 -5.63 7.16 3.51
CA GLU A 139 -5.03 7.65 2.28
C GLU A 139 -5.95 8.70 1.67
N ILE A 140 -5.52 9.96 1.67
CA ILE A 140 -6.29 11.09 1.14
C ILE A 140 -5.65 11.58 -0.15
N ALA A 141 -6.47 11.77 -1.20
CA ALA A 141 -6.06 12.44 -2.42
C ALA A 141 -7.16 13.37 -2.94
N LEU A 142 -6.87 14.66 -3.02
CA LEU A 142 -7.65 15.60 -3.82
C LEU A 142 -7.18 15.50 -5.26
N VAL A 143 -8.09 15.24 -6.19
CA VAL A 143 -7.77 15.05 -7.60
C VAL A 143 -8.75 15.81 -8.49
N ASN A 144 -8.23 16.41 -9.55
CA ASN A 144 -9.01 16.82 -10.70
C ASN A 144 -8.23 16.56 -11.98
N THR A 145 -8.94 16.30 -13.07
CA THR A 145 -8.34 16.26 -14.40
C THR A 145 -8.04 17.67 -14.88
N ILE A 146 -6.99 17.77 -15.70
CA ILE A 146 -6.53 18.99 -16.35
C ILE A 146 -6.20 18.69 -17.81
N ASN A 147 -6.34 19.71 -18.64
CA ASN A 147 -5.88 19.69 -20.02
C ASN A 147 -4.68 20.62 -20.12
N LEU A 148 -3.49 20.03 -20.11
CA LEU A 148 -2.22 20.74 -20.17
C LEU A 148 -1.23 19.89 -20.97
N LYS A 149 -0.66 20.51 -22.00
CA LYS A 149 0.44 19.96 -22.81
C LYS A 149 1.73 20.71 -22.49
N LYS A 150 2.88 20.10 -22.79
CA LYS A 150 4.18 20.76 -22.58
C LYS A 150 4.34 22.05 -23.38
N LYS A 151 3.75 22.10 -24.58
CA LYS A 151 3.78 23.26 -25.48
C LYS A 151 2.86 24.41 -25.06
N ASP A 152 1.99 24.19 -24.07
CA ASP A 152 1.09 25.25 -23.60
C ASP A 152 1.88 26.29 -22.78
N ASP A 153 1.57 27.58 -22.95
CA ASP A 153 2.18 28.69 -22.17
C ASP A 153 2.07 28.50 -20.65
N ASP A 154 1.09 27.72 -20.20
CA ASP A 154 0.84 27.43 -18.79
C ASP A 154 1.76 26.35 -18.20
N TYR A 155 2.56 25.66 -19.02
CA TYR A 155 3.43 24.57 -18.58
C TYR A 155 4.41 25.01 -17.49
N PHE A 156 5.24 26.02 -17.76
CA PHE A 156 6.24 26.49 -16.79
C PHE A 156 5.61 27.11 -15.54
N PRO A 157 4.60 28.00 -15.64
CA PRO A 157 3.91 28.50 -14.46
C PRO A 157 3.32 27.41 -13.57
N ILE A 158 2.73 26.34 -14.12
CA ILE A 158 2.12 25.30 -13.29
C ILE A 158 3.17 24.45 -12.56
N LEU A 159 4.36 24.25 -13.15
CA LEU A 159 5.46 23.56 -12.48
C LEU A 159 5.91 24.33 -11.24
N VAL A 160 6.06 25.66 -11.37
CA VAL A 160 6.40 26.55 -10.26
C VAL A 160 5.29 26.55 -9.21
N ALA A 161 4.02 26.68 -9.62
CA ALA A 161 2.88 26.65 -8.71
C ALA A 161 2.80 25.33 -7.93
N ASN A 162 2.99 24.18 -8.59
CA ASN A 162 3.00 22.88 -7.94
C ASN A 162 4.20 22.74 -6.98
N LYS A 163 5.37 23.29 -7.35
CA LYS A 163 6.55 23.26 -6.48
C LYS A 163 6.32 24.01 -5.17
N ILE A 164 5.64 25.16 -5.22
CA ILE A 164 5.25 25.95 -4.04
C ILE A 164 4.20 25.21 -3.19
N LEU A 165 3.19 24.63 -3.84
CA LEU A 165 2.09 23.99 -3.13
C LEU A 165 2.53 22.72 -2.39
N GLY A 166 3.21 21.79 -3.08
CA GLY A 166 3.50 20.47 -2.52
C GLY A 166 4.72 19.75 -3.09
N GLY A 167 5.67 20.46 -3.71
CA GLY A 167 6.81 19.84 -4.38
C GLY A 167 8.05 19.54 -3.51
N GLY A 168 7.90 19.48 -2.17
CA GLY A 168 8.97 19.10 -1.24
C GLY A 168 8.72 19.52 0.21
N GLY A 169 9.72 19.32 1.07
CA GLY A 169 9.62 19.58 2.52
C GLY A 169 9.46 21.06 2.93
N GLU A 170 9.74 21.99 2.02
CA GLU A 170 9.52 23.43 2.24
C GLU A 170 8.21 23.94 1.62
N ALA A 171 7.43 23.05 0.98
CA ALA A 171 6.20 23.41 0.30
C ALA A 171 5.03 23.56 1.29
N ARG A 172 4.01 24.34 0.92
CA ARG A 172 2.90 24.72 1.80
C ARG A 172 2.18 23.53 2.44
N LEU A 173 1.88 22.49 1.66
CA LEU A 173 1.20 21.29 2.14
C LEU A 173 2.02 20.55 3.21
N PHE A 174 3.33 20.41 2.98
CA PHE A 174 4.21 19.74 3.93
C PHE A 174 4.34 20.56 5.22
N LEU A 175 4.58 21.87 5.10
CA LEU A 175 4.69 22.75 6.27
C LEU A 175 3.41 22.76 7.11
N ASN A 176 2.23 22.79 6.48
CA ASN A 176 0.95 22.80 7.19
C ASN A 176 0.61 21.42 7.79
N LEU A 177 0.54 20.36 6.98
CA LEU A 177 0.05 19.07 7.47
C LEU A 177 1.08 18.30 8.31
N ARG A 178 2.37 18.42 8.00
CA ARG A 178 3.43 17.74 8.74
C ARG A 178 4.05 18.61 9.83
N GLU A 179 4.62 19.76 9.48
CA GLU A 179 5.46 20.52 10.44
C GLU A 179 4.61 21.26 11.49
N ASP A 180 3.51 21.88 11.09
CA ASP A 180 2.62 22.61 11.99
C ASP A 180 1.66 21.65 12.76
N LYS A 181 0.95 20.79 12.02
CA LYS A 181 -0.11 19.95 12.61
C LYS A 181 0.32 18.55 13.05
N GLY A 182 1.43 18.04 12.53
CA GLY A 182 1.89 16.68 12.84
C GLY A 182 0.88 15.58 12.45
N TYR A 183 0.07 15.77 11.40
CA TYR A 183 -0.97 14.82 10.97
C TYR A 183 -0.42 13.67 10.13
N THR A 184 0.66 13.92 9.40
CA THR A 184 1.26 13.00 8.43
C THR A 184 2.79 13.05 8.48
N TYR A 185 3.43 12.01 7.94
CA TYR A 185 4.85 12.02 7.64
C TYR A 185 5.20 12.85 6.39
N GLY A 186 4.23 13.17 5.54
CA GLY A 186 4.43 14.08 4.42
C GLY A 186 3.15 14.29 3.61
N ALA A 187 2.95 15.53 3.19
CA ALA A 187 1.89 15.92 2.26
C ALA A 187 2.52 16.60 1.04
N TYR A 188 2.06 16.20 -0.14
CA TYR A 188 2.67 16.60 -1.40
C TYR A 188 1.61 16.88 -2.46
N SER A 189 2.03 17.50 -3.55
CA SER A 189 1.23 17.64 -4.75
C SER A 189 2.03 17.36 -6.02
N SER A 190 1.33 16.86 -7.02
CA SER A 190 1.85 16.68 -8.37
C SER A 190 0.84 17.21 -9.38
N THR A 191 1.37 17.66 -10.51
CA THR A 191 0.60 17.98 -11.72
C THR A 191 1.20 17.19 -12.87
N GLY A 192 0.36 16.72 -13.78
CA GLY A 192 0.79 16.10 -15.02
C GLY A 192 0.71 17.04 -16.22
N ASN A 193 1.21 16.57 -17.34
CA ASN A 193 0.98 17.08 -18.68
C ASN A 193 0.87 15.86 -19.60
N ASP A 194 0.00 15.91 -20.60
CA ASP A 194 -0.20 14.79 -21.53
C ASP A 194 -0.97 15.25 -22.77
N LYS A 195 -0.78 14.56 -23.91
CA LYS A 195 -1.49 14.86 -25.16
C LYS A 195 -3.00 14.71 -25.06
N TYR A 196 -3.47 13.80 -24.21
CA TYR A 196 -4.86 13.42 -24.06
C TYR A 196 -5.48 14.00 -22.78
N ALA A 197 -4.91 13.68 -21.62
CA ALA A 197 -5.41 14.14 -20.33
C ALA A 197 -4.38 13.95 -19.22
N ALA A 198 -4.35 14.88 -18.27
CA ALA A 198 -3.52 14.79 -17.07
C ALA A 198 -4.36 15.05 -15.81
N THR A 199 -3.73 14.92 -14.63
CA THR A 199 -4.34 15.26 -13.34
C THR A 199 -3.48 16.21 -12.54
N PHE A 200 -4.14 17.04 -11.74
CA PHE A 200 -3.57 17.59 -10.52
C PHE A 200 -3.96 16.69 -9.35
N VAL A 201 -3.01 16.40 -8.46
CA VAL A 201 -3.22 15.60 -7.26
C VAL A 201 -2.53 16.26 -6.07
N ALA A 202 -3.23 16.42 -4.95
CA ALA A 202 -2.64 16.71 -3.64
C ALA A 202 -2.99 15.57 -2.67
N SER A 203 -2.01 14.98 -1.99
CA SER A 203 -2.21 13.74 -1.24
C SER A 203 -1.31 13.58 -0.02
N ALA A 204 -1.80 12.81 0.95
CA ALA A 204 -1.05 12.35 2.13
C ALA A 204 -1.70 11.09 2.73
N SER A 205 -0.89 10.29 3.42
CA SER A 205 -1.37 9.28 4.37
C SER A 205 -1.40 9.89 5.77
N VAL A 206 -2.57 9.91 6.43
CA VAL A 206 -2.77 10.59 7.72
C VAL A 206 -3.31 9.62 8.76
N ARG A 207 -3.14 9.91 10.05
CA ARG A 207 -3.84 9.13 11.09
C ARG A 207 -5.36 9.22 10.92
N ASN A 208 -6.08 8.15 11.23
CA ASN A 208 -7.53 8.09 11.02
C ASN A 208 -8.28 9.20 11.76
N GLU A 209 -7.83 9.58 12.97
CA GLU A 209 -8.55 10.56 13.81
C GLU A 209 -8.50 11.99 13.26
N VAL A 210 -7.61 12.27 12.29
CA VAL A 210 -7.41 13.60 11.70
C VAL A 210 -7.76 13.66 10.21
N THR A 211 -8.47 12.66 9.69
CA THR A 211 -8.79 12.56 8.25
C THR A 211 -9.60 13.75 7.74
N ASP A 212 -10.69 14.10 8.42
CA ASP A 212 -11.54 15.26 8.10
C ASP A 212 -10.76 16.59 8.20
N SER A 213 -10.00 16.76 9.28
CA SER A 213 -9.16 17.93 9.51
C SER A 213 -8.05 18.08 8.46
N SER A 214 -7.55 16.97 7.93
CA SER A 214 -6.56 16.95 6.86
C SER A 214 -7.18 17.34 5.51
N VAL A 215 -8.41 16.91 5.22
CA VAL A 215 -9.15 17.36 4.03
C VAL A 215 -9.34 18.89 4.05
N VAL A 216 -9.73 19.45 5.20
CA VAL A 216 -9.85 20.91 5.37
C VAL A 216 -8.50 21.59 5.12
N ALA A 217 -7.40 21.05 5.66
CA ALA A 217 -6.06 21.60 5.46
C ALA A 217 -5.63 21.62 3.97
N PHE A 218 -5.93 20.55 3.23
CA PHE A 218 -5.67 20.50 1.79
C PHE A 218 -6.47 21.57 1.03
N LEU A 219 -7.77 21.66 1.30
CA LEU A 219 -8.64 22.65 0.67
C LEU A 219 -8.15 24.07 0.99
N ASP A 220 -7.81 24.36 2.24
CA ASP A 220 -7.31 25.68 2.65
C ASP A 220 -6.06 26.10 1.88
N GLU A 221 -5.06 25.22 1.75
CA GLU A 221 -3.84 25.55 0.99
C GLU A 221 -4.11 25.72 -0.51
N ILE A 222 -5.02 24.92 -1.08
CA ILE A 222 -5.45 25.09 -2.46
C ILE A 222 -6.20 26.43 -2.63
N TYR A 223 -7.11 26.78 -1.72
CA TYR A 223 -7.81 28.08 -1.78
C TYR A 223 -6.85 29.25 -1.60
N LYS A 224 -5.88 29.17 -0.70
CA LYS A 224 -4.87 30.22 -0.50
C LYS A 224 -4.04 30.44 -1.76
N ILE A 225 -3.43 29.40 -2.34
CA ILE A 225 -2.59 29.58 -3.55
C ILE A 225 -3.41 30.07 -4.75
N ARG A 226 -4.71 29.76 -4.80
CA ARG A 226 -5.63 30.30 -5.81
C ARG A 226 -5.95 31.77 -5.59
N ASN A 227 -6.09 32.25 -4.36
CA ASN A 227 -6.69 33.58 -4.09
C ASN A 227 -5.71 34.62 -3.56
N GLU A 228 -4.56 34.20 -3.07
CA GLU A 228 -3.50 35.05 -2.54
C GLU A 228 -2.26 34.91 -3.43
N GLN A 229 -1.55 36.01 -3.65
CA GLN A 229 -0.29 35.94 -4.38
C GLN A 229 0.76 35.24 -3.50
N VAL A 230 1.56 34.39 -4.12
CA VAL A 230 2.70 33.77 -3.44
C VAL A 230 3.73 34.85 -3.07
N THR A 231 4.43 34.64 -1.96
CA THR A 231 5.46 35.58 -1.54
C THR A 231 6.68 35.50 -2.46
N ALA A 232 7.46 36.58 -2.54
CA ALA A 232 8.71 36.60 -3.31
C ALA A 232 9.68 35.50 -2.85
N SER A 233 9.70 35.17 -1.55
CA SER A 233 10.56 34.11 -1.01
C SER A 233 10.11 32.71 -1.43
N GLU A 234 8.80 32.44 -1.48
CA GLU A 234 8.28 31.17 -1.98
C GLU A 234 8.59 31.00 -3.47
N LEU A 235 8.35 32.06 -4.26
CA LEU A 235 8.63 32.05 -5.69
C LEU A 235 10.12 31.81 -5.98
N ALA A 236 11.01 32.56 -5.31
CA ALA A 236 12.45 32.42 -5.48
C ALA A 236 12.95 31.01 -5.09
N ARG A 237 12.47 30.45 -3.97
CA ARG A 237 12.83 29.08 -3.56
C ARG A 237 12.34 28.03 -4.55
N ALA A 238 11.11 28.15 -5.03
CA ALA A 238 10.55 27.22 -6.00
C ALA A 238 11.33 27.23 -7.32
N LYS A 239 11.66 28.41 -7.85
CA LYS A 239 12.50 28.58 -9.04
C LYS A 239 13.89 27.97 -8.83
N ALA A 240 14.58 28.36 -7.76
CA ALA A 240 15.91 27.84 -7.45
C ALA A 240 15.92 26.31 -7.32
N LYS A 241 14.87 25.74 -6.72
CA LYS A 241 14.75 24.28 -6.58
C LYS A 241 14.49 23.59 -7.92
N LEU A 242 13.62 24.14 -8.77
CA LEU A 242 13.40 23.61 -10.13
C LEU A 242 14.67 23.70 -10.98
N THR A 243 15.39 24.83 -10.93
CA THR A 243 16.68 25.00 -11.59
C THR A 243 17.69 23.96 -11.12
N GLY A 244 17.83 23.78 -9.80
CA GLY A 244 18.74 22.77 -9.23
C GLY A 244 18.35 21.34 -9.62
N ASP A 245 17.06 21.00 -9.54
CA ASP A 245 16.53 19.69 -9.93
C ASP A 245 16.78 19.43 -11.44
N PHE A 246 16.65 20.45 -12.30
CA PHE A 246 16.95 20.36 -13.73
C PHE A 246 18.44 20.11 -13.98
N VAL A 247 19.33 20.94 -13.43
CA VAL A 247 20.79 20.81 -13.61
C VAL A 247 21.30 19.44 -13.16
N LEU A 248 20.84 18.96 -12.00
CA LEU A 248 21.21 17.63 -11.50
C LEU A 248 20.71 16.50 -12.41
N SER A 249 19.55 16.68 -13.07
CA SER A 249 19.01 15.66 -13.96
C SER A 249 19.83 15.48 -15.25
N LEU A 250 20.54 16.52 -15.69
CA LEU A 250 21.41 16.50 -16.88
C LEU A 250 22.65 15.59 -16.71
N GLU A 251 23.01 15.22 -15.48
CA GLU A 251 24.12 14.28 -15.24
C GLU A 251 23.80 12.86 -15.74
N GLN A 252 22.52 12.55 -15.98
CA GLN A 252 22.07 11.25 -16.45
C GLN A 252 21.86 11.25 -17.97
N PRO A 253 22.60 10.42 -18.75
CA PRO A 253 22.43 10.34 -20.20
C PRO A 253 21.00 9.99 -20.64
N SER A 254 20.26 9.22 -19.83
CA SER A 254 18.86 8.90 -20.08
C SER A 254 17.93 10.12 -20.06
N THR A 255 18.27 11.16 -19.29
CA THR A 255 17.52 12.43 -19.27
C THR A 255 17.61 13.11 -20.64
N ILE A 256 18.82 13.21 -21.19
CA ILE A 256 19.06 13.83 -22.50
C ILE A 256 18.35 13.04 -23.61
N ALA A 257 18.37 11.71 -23.53
CA ALA A 257 17.63 10.87 -24.46
C ALA A 257 16.11 11.11 -24.37
N ASN A 258 15.57 11.27 -23.16
CA ASN A 258 14.16 11.58 -22.97
C ASN A 258 13.79 12.97 -23.51
N PHE A 259 14.66 13.96 -23.38
CA PHE A 259 14.43 15.29 -23.96
C PHE A 259 14.29 15.25 -25.47
N ALA A 260 15.21 14.57 -26.16
CA ALA A 260 15.13 14.38 -27.60
C ALA A 260 13.85 13.61 -28.02
N MET A 261 13.48 12.57 -27.27
CA MET A 261 12.23 11.84 -27.51
C MET A 261 11.00 12.74 -27.31
N GLU A 262 10.98 13.56 -26.27
CA GLU A 262 9.85 14.43 -25.95
C GLU A 262 9.70 15.59 -26.93
N ILE A 263 10.81 16.16 -27.45
CA ILE A 263 10.74 17.17 -28.51
C ILE A 263 9.96 16.63 -29.71
N GLU A 264 10.35 15.45 -30.19
CA GLU A 264 9.72 14.80 -31.34
C GLU A 264 8.29 14.33 -31.04
N THR A 265 8.09 13.69 -29.89
CA THR A 265 6.79 13.09 -29.60
C THR A 265 5.77 14.14 -29.19
N GLU A 266 6.13 15.17 -28.43
CA GLU A 266 5.21 16.22 -27.97
C GLU A 266 5.12 17.42 -28.92
N ASP A 267 5.79 17.37 -30.09
CA ASP A 267 5.85 18.47 -31.07
C ASP A 267 6.39 19.77 -30.46
N LEU A 268 7.48 19.69 -29.70
CA LEU A 268 8.11 20.86 -29.08
C LEU A 268 9.06 21.53 -30.05
N ASP A 269 9.41 22.79 -29.75
CA ASP A 269 10.46 23.49 -30.47
C ASP A 269 11.84 22.90 -30.10
N ASP A 270 12.79 22.89 -31.04
CA ASP A 270 14.11 22.26 -30.86
C ASP A 270 14.90 22.84 -29.68
N ASP A 271 14.66 24.12 -29.37
CA ASP A 271 15.29 24.89 -28.29
C ASP A 271 14.52 24.83 -26.95
N PHE A 272 13.44 24.05 -26.86
CA PHE A 272 12.57 24.00 -25.66
C PHE A 272 13.34 23.75 -24.35
N TYR A 273 14.32 22.84 -24.38
CA TYR A 273 15.14 22.53 -23.21
C TYR A 273 16.33 23.48 -23.00
N GLU A 274 16.74 24.20 -24.05
CA GLU A 274 17.73 25.29 -23.94
C GLU A 274 17.11 26.49 -23.22
N GLU A 275 15.87 26.83 -23.55
CA GLU A 275 15.10 27.93 -22.92
C GLU A 275 14.49 27.55 -21.56
N TYR A 276 14.54 26.28 -21.15
CA TYR A 276 13.80 25.79 -19.96
C TYR A 276 14.05 26.62 -18.70
N LEU A 277 15.32 26.93 -18.41
CA LEU A 277 15.68 27.70 -17.21
C LEU A 277 15.25 29.17 -17.31
N GLU A 278 15.30 29.75 -18.51
CA GLU A 278 14.82 31.11 -18.76
C GLU A 278 13.31 31.18 -18.54
N LYS A 279 12.53 30.26 -19.13
CA LYS A 279 11.08 30.20 -18.93
C LYS A 279 10.67 30.02 -17.48
N ILE A 280 11.42 29.25 -16.69
CA ILE A 280 11.19 29.13 -15.24
C ILE A 280 11.49 30.46 -14.52
N ASP A 281 12.56 31.16 -14.90
CA ASP A 281 12.92 32.44 -14.28
C ASP A 281 11.95 33.58 -14.64
N GLU A 282 11.29 33.51 -15.79
CA GLU A 282 10.27 34.49 -16.21
C GLU A 282 8.96 34.38 -15.41
N VAL A 283 8.66 33.23 -14.79
CA VAL A 283 7.37 33.01 -14.11
C VAL A 283 7.13 34.03 -12.99
N THR A 284 6.00 34.73 -13.04
CA THR A 284 5.62 35.74 -12.02
C THR A 284 4.69 35.17 -10.94
N ALA A 285 4.48 35.92 -9.86
CA ALA A 285 3.51 35.54 -8.83
C ALA A 285 2.06 35.58 -9.36
N GLU A 286 1.79 36.48 -10.31
CA GLU A 286 0.53 36.58 -11.04
C GLU A 286 0.29 35.34 -11.90
N ASP A 287 1.31 34.84 -12.59
CA ASP A 287 1.22 33.61 -13.38
C ASP A 287 0.90 32.41 -12.50
N VAL A 288 1.61 32.27 -11.37
CA VAL A 288 1.36 31.22 -10.38
C VAL A 288 -0.09 31.26 -9.90
N GLN A 289 -0.60 32.43 -9.52
CA GLN A 289 -1.99 32.55 -9.07
C GLN A 289 -2.98 32.21 -10.20
N ARG A 290 -2.72 32.69 -11.41
CA ARG A 290 -3.57 32.46 -12.59
C ARG A 290 -3.68 30.97 -12.91
N VAL A 291 -2.56 30.24 -12.96
CA VAL A 291 -2.58 28.80 -13.26
C VAL A 291 -3.10 27.99 -12.08
N ALA A 292 -2.84 28.39 -10.82
CA ALA A 292 -3.46 27.76 -9.67
C ALA A 292 -5.00 27.87 -9.73
N LYS A 293 -5.55 29.04 -10.10
CA LYS A 293 -6.99 29.23 -10.33
C LYS A 293 -7.54 28.33 -11.44
N LYS A 294 -6.77 28.11 -12.50
CA LYS A 294 -7.18 27.32 -13.66
C LYS A 294 -7.12 25.80 -13.42
N TYR A 295 -6.07 25.32 -12.75
CA TYR A 295 -5.74 23.89 -12.73
C TYR A 295 -5.89 23.19 -11.38
N PHE A 296 -5.76 23.90 -10.25
CA PHE A 296 -5.90 23.31 -8.92
C PHE A 296 -7.33 23.50 -8.42
N LEU A 297 -8.27 22.65 -8.83
CA LEU A 297 -9.69 22.89 -8.55
C LEU A 297 -10.00 22.70 -7.06
N ALA A 298 -10.80 23.60 -6.51
CA ALA A 298 -11.21 23.57 -5.11
C ALA A 298 -12.72 23.31 -4.95
N ASP A 299 -13.53 23.79 -5.90
CA ASP A 299 -14.99 23.65 -5.92
C ASP A 299 -15.49 22.49 -6.81
N ASN A 300 -14.60 21.85 -7.58
CA ASN A 300 -14.92 20.83 -8.59
C ASN A 300 -13.90 19.67 -8.56
N SER A 301 -13.42 19.29 -7.38
CA SER A 301 -12.42 18.24 -7.20
C SER A 301 -13.01 17.00 -6.50
N ARG A 302 -12.51 15.82 -6.83
CA ARG A 302 -12.79 14.60 -6.08
C ARG A 302 -11.83 14.51 -4.91
N ILE A 303 -12.35 14.27 -3.71
CA ILE A 303 -11.57 13.94 -2.52
C ILE A 303 -11.68 12.43 -2.33
N VAL A 304 -10.70 11.69 -2.85
CA VAL A 304 -10.66 10.23 -2.76
C VAL A 304 -10.03 9.85 -1.42
N ILE A 305 -10.75 9.08 -0.60
CA ILE A 305 -10.28 8.66 0.72
C ILE A 305 -10.41 7.14 0.84
N ALA A 306 -9.30 6.44 1.03
CA ALA A 306 -9.33 5.05 1.48
C ALA A 306 -8.95 4.99 2.96
N GLY A 307 -9.85 4.47 3.80
CA GLY A 307 -9.66 4.44 5.24
C GLY A 307 -10.63 3.49 5.92
N LYS A 308 -10.49 3.33 7.24
CA LYS A 308 -11.36 2.45 8.03
C LYS A 308 -12.67 3.16 8.35
N ALA A 309 -13.79 2.71 7.77
CA ALA A 309 -15.07 3.41 7.86
C ALA A 309 -15.53 3.66 9.31
N SER A 310 -15.29 2.72 10.22
CA SER A 310 -15.66 2.85 11.63
C SER A 310 -15.00 4.03 12.33
N ASP A 311 -13.86 4.49 11.84
CA ASP A 311 -13.03 5.49 12.51
C ASP A 311 -13.29 6.89 11.95
N VAL A 312 -13.56 7.00 10.64
CA VAL A 312 -13.51 8.29 9.93
C VAL A 312 -14.85 8.74 9.36
N LEU A 313 -15.77 7.82 9.08
CA LEU A 313 -16.92 8.14 8.24
C LEU A 313 -17.89 9.13 8.88
N GLU A 314 -18.10 9.02 10.21
CA GLU A 314 -19.02 9.91 10.93
C GLU A 314 -18.60 11.39 10.83
N ASN A 315 -17.30 11.68 10.89
CA ASN A 315 -16.80 13.05 10.78
C ASN A 315 -16.83 13.54 9.33
N LEU A 316 -16.49 12.68 8.37
CA LEU A 316 -16.53 13.00 6.95
C LEU A 316 -17.95 13.35 6.47
N GLU A 317 -18.98 12.64 6.92
CA GLU A 317 -20.38 12.92 6.55
C GLU A 317 -20.91 14.24 7.11
N LYS A 318 -20.36 14.69 8.25
CA LYS A 318 -20.72 15.97 8.88
C LYS A 318 -19.89 17.14 8.33
N MET A 319 -18.91 16.85 7.48
CA MET A 319 -17.94 17.84 7.04
C MET A 319 -18.62 18.92 6.18
N THR A 320 -18.33 20.16 6.54
CA THR A 320 -18.71 21.33 5.75
C THR A 320 -17.46 22.13 5.42
N TYR A 321 -17.39 22.67 4.21
CA TYR A 321 -16.32 23.55 3.80
C TYR A 321 -16.91 24.79 3.10
N ASN A 322 -16.45 25.99 3.45
CA ASN A 322 -17.00 27.26 2.97
C ASN A 322 -18.56 27.35 3.04
N GLY A 323 -19.14 26.83 4.14
CA GLY A 323 -20.58 26.85 4.37
C GLY A 323 -21.39 25.85 3.53
N LYS A 324 -20.74 24.95 2.77
CA LYS A 324 -21.38 23.89 2.00
C LYS A 324 -21.03 22.53 2.59
N THR A 325 -22.02 21.66 2.69
CA THR A 325 -21.78 20.23 2.99
C THR A 325 -21.12 19.59 1.78
N ILE A 326 -20.05 18.82 2.01
CA ILE A 326 -19.41 18.04 0.94
C ILE A 326 -20.11 16.67 0.90
N PRO A 327 -20.75 16.29 -0.22
CA PRO A 327 -21.41 15.00 -0.33
C PRO A 327 -20.38 13.87 -0.27
N VAL A 328 -20.77 12.74 0.35
CA VAL A 328 -19.96 11.53 0.43
C VAL A 328 -20.60 10.45 -0.44
N LYS A 329 -19.81 9.89 -1.35
CA LYS A 329 -20.13 8.70 -2.16
C LYS A 329 -19.24 7.55 -1.75
N PHE A 330 -19.70 6.33 -1.98
CA PHE A 330 -19.01 5.12 -1.54
C PHE A 330 -18.65 4.26 -2.73
N TYR A 331 -17.41 3.76 -2.73
CA TYR A 331 -16.88 2.94 -3.79
C TYR A 331 -16.22 1.69 -3.23
N ASN A 332 -16.35 0.58 -3.96
CA ASN A 332 -15.49 -0.58 -3.71
C ASN A 332 -14.09 -0.35 -4.32
N ARG A 333 -13.17 -1.29 -4.03
CA ARG A 333 -11.79 -1.29 -4.54
C ARG A 333 -11.64 -1.43 -6.07
N PHE A 334 -12.75 -1.59 -6.79
CA PHE A 334 -12.84 -1.66 -8.25
C PHE A 334 -13.57 -0.45 -8.85
N ALA A 335 -13.68 0.63 -8.07
CA ALA A 335 -14.29 1.90 -8.45
C ALA A 335 -15.76 1.78 -8.90
N GLU A 336 -16.48 0.82 -8.32
CA GLU A 336 -17.92 0.69 -8.50
C GLU A 336 -18.61 1.38 -7.32
N GLU A 337 -19.60 2.20 -7.62
CA GLU A 337 -20.40 2.85 -6.59
C GLU A 337 -21.19 1.79 -5.82
N VAL A 338 -21.12 1.86 -4.49
CA VAL A 338 -21.77 0.93 -3.57
C VAL A 338 -22.61 1.71 -2.55
N GLU A 339 -23.47 1.01 -1.83
CA GLU A 339 -24.14 1.61 -0.68
C GLU A 339 -23.14 1.95 0.44
N LYS A 340 -23.57 2.84 1.34
CA LYS A 340 -22.79 3.20 2.53
C LYS A 340 -22.30 1.93 3.25
N PRO A 341 -20.99 1.80 3.52
CA PRO A 341 -20.48 0.68 4.28
C PRO A 341 -21.15 0.70 5.65
N VAL A 342 -21.84 -0.39 5.98
CA VAL A 342 -22.38 -0.59 7.32
C VAL A 342 -21.20 -0.92 8.20
N ALA A 343 -20.57 0.10 8.78
CA ALA A 343 -19.65 -0.08 9.89
C ALA A 343 -20.44 -0.86 10.95
N LYS A 344 -20.09 -2.14 11.14
CA LYS A 344 -20.77 -2.99 12.13
C LYS A 344 -20.45 -2.39 13.49
N LYS A 345 -21.39 -1.59 14.00
CA LYS A 345 -21.29 -1.02 15.34
C LYS A 345 -21.24 -2.20 16.29
N MET A 346 -20.12 -2.31 16.98
CA MET A 346 -19.96 -3.22 18.08
C MET A 346 -21.07 -2.94 19.09
N ASP A 347 -21.78 -3.99 19.52
CA ASP A 347 -22.76 -3.85 20.59
C ASP A 347 -22.04 -3.26 21.82
N PRO A 348 -22.56 -2.18 22.44
CA PRO A 348 -21.94 -1.58 23.63
C PRO A 348 -21.70 -2.56 24.78
N SER A 349 -22.40 -3.71 24.81
CA SER A 349 -22.16 -4.76 25.82
C SER A 349 -20.93 -5.62 25.55
N VAL A 350 -20.33 -5.54 24.36
CA VAL A 350 -19.15 -6.34 24.00
C VAL A 350 -17.90 -5.72 24.61
N SER A 351 -17.31 -6.44 25.56
CA SER A 351 -16.02 -6.16 26.17
C SER A 351 -15.02 -7.28 25.89
N ALA A 352 -13.73 -7.05 26.14
CA ALA A 352 -12.70 -8.08 25.97
C ALA A 352 -13.03 -9.33 26.82
N GLU A 353 -13.56 -9.13 28.02
CA GLU A 353 -14.06 -10.20 28.89
C GLU A 353 -15.16 -11.04 28.23
N THR A 354 -16.15 -10.40 27.59
CA THR A 354 -17.22 -11.14 26.91
C THR A 354 -16.70 -11.94 25.71
N VAL A 355 -15.74 -11.38 24.96
CA VAL A 355 -15.11 -12.05 23.82
C VAL A 355 -14.28 -13.25 24.28
N PHE A 356 -13.48 -13.07 25.34
CA PHE A 356 -12.66 -14.15 25.89
C PHE A 356 -13.50 -15.27 26.51
N ASN A 357 -14.56 -14.95 27.26
CA ASN A 357 -15.47 -15.97 27.78
C ASN A 357 -16.12 -16.76 26.64
N LYS A 358 -16.56 -16.09 25.57
CA LYS A 358 -17.10 -16.76 24.38
C LYS A 358 -16.06 -17.67 23.71
N TYR A 359 -14.80 -17.25 23.62
CA TYR A 359 -13.71 -18.07 23.11
C TYR A 359 -13.45 -19.30 23.98
N ILE A 360 -13.34 -19.11 25.29
CA ILE A 360 -13.13 -20.17 26.29
C ILE A 360 -14.26 -21.21 26.19
N ASP A 361 -15.51 -20.77 26.10
CA ASP A 361 -16.66 -21.66 25.91
C ASP A 361 -16.58 -22.44 24.58
N ALA A 362 -16.18 -21.78 23.49
CA ALA A 362 -16.08 -22.39 22.17
C ALA A 362 -15.01 -23.50 22.07
N ILE A 363 -13.92 -23.36 22.83
CA ILE A 363 -12.81 -24.31 22.80
C ILE A 363 -12.97 -25.47 23.78
N GLY A 364 -13.84 -25.40 24.79
CA GLY A 364 -14.00 -26.51 25.74
C GLY A 364 -14.58 -26.13 27.10
N GLY A 365 -14.76 -24.84 27.36
CA GLY A 365 -15.27 -24.31 28.62
C GLY A 365 -14.17 -24.04 29.64
N ARG A 366 -14.47 -23.13 30.58
CA ARG A 366 -13.50 -22.60 31.55
C ARG A 366 -12.82 -23.67 32.39
N GLU A 367 -13.56 -24.67 32.85
CA GLU A 367 -13.01 -25.77 33.66
C GLU A 367 -11.97 -26.60 32.89
N ALA A 368 -12.26 -26.96 31.64
CA ALA A 368 -11.33 -27.73 30.81
C ALA A 368 -10.03 -26.94 30.55
N VAL A 369 -10.17 -25.65 30.26
CA VAL A 369 -9.05 -24.74 29.98
C VAL A 369 -8.20 -24.48 31.23
N GLU A 370 -8.80 -24.27 32.40
CA GLU A 370 -8.07 -24.02 33.66
C GLU A 370 -7.31 -25.26 34.16
N ASN A 371 -7.72 -26.48 33.75
CA ASN A 371 -7.04 -27.74 34.06
C ASN A 371 -5.82 -28.03 33.15
N VAL A 372 -5.55 -27.17 32.17
CA VAL A 372 -4.35 -27.28 31.33
C VAL A 372 -3.19 -26.59 32.02
N GLU A 373 -2.23 -27.39 32.46
CA GLU A 373 -0.97 -26.95 33.09
C GLU A 373 0.12 -26.70 32.05
N SER A 374 0.15 -27.49 30.97
CA SER A 374 1.09 -27.30 29.87
C SER A 374 0.57 -27.77 28.51
N VAL A 375 1.09 -27.17 27.44
CA VAL A 375 0.81 -27.56 26.06
C VAL A 375 2.11 -27.65 25.28
N VAL A 376 2.29 -28.78 24.57
CA VAL A 376 3.32 -28.96 23.54
C VAL A 376 2.62 -29.06 22.18
N MET A 377 3.08 -28.28 21.22
CA MET A 377 2.60 -28.27 19.84
C MET A 377 3.75 -28.58 18.90
N LEU A 378 3.55 -29.61 18.06
CA LEU A 378 4.47 -30.00 16.99
C LEU A 378 3.80 -29.72 15.65
N ALA A 379 4.45 -28.93 14.81
CA ALA A 379 3.94 -28.58 13.49
C ALA A 379 5.04 -28.60 12.44
N SER A 380 4.67 -28.78 11.17
CA SER A 380 5.61 -28.77 10.06
C SER A 380 5.11 -27.90 8.90
N ALA A 381 6.04 -27.31 8.16
CA ALA A 381 5.79 -26.53 6.95
C ALA A 381 6.82 -26.90 5.86
N THR A 382 6.51 -26.60 4.60
CA THR A 382 7.44 -26.84 3.47
C THR A 382 7.73 -25.54 2.74
N ILE A 383 9.01 -25.20 2.56
CA ILE A 383 9.47 -24.01 1.84
C ILE A 383 10.42 -24.42 0.73
N GLN A 384 10.07 -24.16 -0.53
CA GLN A 384 10.93 -24.48 -1.69
C GLN A 384 11.44 -25.94 -1.70
N GLY A 385 10.63 -26.87 -1.18
CA GLY A 385 10.97 -28.30 -1.04
C GLY A 385 11.74 -28.68 0.24
N MET A 386 12.09 -27.72 1.10
CA MET A 386 12.72 -27.96 2.40
C MET A 386 11.67 -28.00 3.51
N ALA A 387 11.80 -28.94 4.45
CA ALA A 387 10.91 -29.04 5.61
C ALA A 387 11.38 -28.12 6.75
N LEU A 388 10.44 -27.40 7.35
CA LEU A 388 10.59 -26.70 8.60
C LEU A 388 9.75 -27.38 9.68
N ASP A 389 10.36 -27.59 10.84
CA ASP A 389 9.70 -28.13 12.02
C ASP A 389 9.57 -27.05 13.09
N LEU A 390 8.38 -26.93 13.66
CA LEU A 390 8.06 -26.03 14.77
C LEU A 390 7.72 -26.88 15.99
N GLU A 391 8.47 -26.69 17.07
CA GLU A 391 8.13 -27.18 18.39
C GLU A 391 7.85 -25.98 19.30
N MET A 392 6.68 -25.97 19.94
CA MET A 392 6.29 -24.92 20.88
C MET A 392 5.79 -25.54 22.18
N LYS A 393 6.30 -25.05 23.30
CA LYS A 393 5.90 -25.44 24.66
C LYS A 393 5.48 -24.22 25.45
N ARG A 394 4.33 -24.32 26.13
CA ARG A 394 3.76 -23.25 26.96
C ARG A 394 3.24 -23.83 28.27
N THR A 395 3.32 -23.07 29.35
CA THR A 395 2.84 -23.49 30.67
C THR A 395 1.92 -22.45 31.30
N LYS A 396 1.02 -22.92 32.16
CA LYS A 396 0.12 -22.06 32.95
C LYS A 396 0.88 -21.07 33.84
N GLU A 397 2.07 -21.46 34.29
CA GLU A 397 3.01 -20.63 35.06
C GLU A 397 3.67 -19.51 34.21
N GLY A 398 3.38 -19.42 32.91
CA GLY A 398 3.91 -18.37 32.04
C GLY A 398 5.33 -18.65 31.55
N LYS A 399 5.68 -19.92 31.32
CA LYS A 399 6.94 -20.31 30.66
C LYS A 399 6.69 -20.63 29.18
N LEU A 400 7.60 -20.22 28.31
CA LEU A 400 7.51 -20.40 26.85
C LEU A 400 8.84 -20.94 26.31
N SER A 401 8.76 -21.94 25.45
CA SER A 401 9.88 -22.41 24.64
C SER A 401 9.38 -22.63 23.23
N GLN A 402 10.08 -22.09 22.25
CA GLN A 402 9.73 -22.31 20.85
C GLN A 402 11.00 -22.45 20.02
N THR A 403 11.04 -23.49 19.20
CA THR A 403 12.15 -23.80 18.33
C THR A 403 11.64 -24.02 16.91
N ILE A 404 12.24 -23.32 15.95
CA ILE A 404 12.06 -23.58 14.52
C ILE A 404 13.34 -24.20 14.00
N SER A 405 13.22 -25.40 13.44
CA SER A 405 14.34 -26.20 12.94
C SER A 405 14.20 -26.47 11.44
N MET A 406 15.34 -26.61 10.77
CA MET A 406 15.42 -27.05 9.37
C MET A 406 16.40 -28.21 9.27
N ASN A 407 15.94 -29.36 8.76
CA ASN A 407 16.71 -30.61 8.73
C ASN A 407 17.32 -30.98 10.11
N GLY A 408 16.57 -30.75 11.19
CA GLY A 408 17.00 -31.06 12.56
C GLY A 408 17.96 -30.05 13.22
N ASN A 409 18.37 -28.99 12.52
CA ASN A 409 19.16 -27.91 13.11
C ASN A 409 18.27 -26.71 13.46
N ALA A 410 18.36 -26.23 14.70
CA ALA A 410 17.62 -25.05 15.15
C ALA A 410 18.10 -23.79 14.41
N MET A 411 17.19 -23.12 13.70
CA MET A 411 17.43 -21.85 13.02
C MET A 411 17.11 -20.66 13.91
N ASN A 412 15.97 -20.76 14.61
CA ASN A 412 15.48 -19.74 15.53
C ASN A 412 14.95 -20.43 16.78
N GLN A 413 15.34 -19.92 17.95
CA GLN A 413 14.86 -20.41 19.23
C GLN A 413 14.48 -19.22 20.11
N GLN A 414 13.40 -19.35 20.85
CA GLN A 414 13.06 -18.43 21.92
C GLN A 414 12.70 -19.19 23.18
N VAL A 415 13.17 -18.69 24.32
CA VAL A 415 12.93 -19.30 25.63
C VAL A 415 12.64 -18.19 26.63
N PHE A 416 11.63 -18.40 27.47
CA PHE A 416 11.22 -17.50 28.54
C PHE A 416 10.80 -18.32 29.76
N ASN A 417 11.37 -18.01 30.92
CA ASN A 417 11.14 -18.77 32.16
C ASN A 417 10.08 -18.14 33.09
N GLY A 418 9.40 -17.08 32.65
CA GLY A 418 8.46 -16.30 33.47
C GLY A 418 9.00 -14.94 33.91
N GLU A 419 10.32 -14.77 33.97
CA GLU A 419 10.97 -13.52 34.39
C GLU A 419 11.92 -12.96 33.32
N SER A 420 12.74 -13.82 32.72
CA SER A 420 13.72 -13.46 31.70
C SER A 420 13.69 -14.47 30.55
N GLY A 421 14.27 -14.08 29.43
CA GLY A 421 14.28 -14.92 28.24
C GLY A 421 15.35 -14.51 27.25
N TYR A 422 15.46 -15.28 26.18
CA TYR A 422 16.37 -14.98 25.09
C TYR A 422 15.75 -15.34 23.74
N LEU A 423 16.27 -14.68 22.71
CA LEU A 423 16.09 -15.06 21.32
C LEU A 423 17.43 -15.52 20.76
N MET A 424 17.45 -16.67 20.09
CA MET A 424 18.61 -17.17 19.38
C MET A 424 18.30 -17.21 17.89
N ALA A 425 18.98 -16.40 17.10
CA ALA A 425 18.84 -16.38 15.65
C ALA A 425 20.22 -16.52 15.00
N GLN A 426 20.33 -17.37 13.98
CA GLN A 426 21.60 -17.64 13.28
C GLN A 426 22.77 -18.00 14.24
N GLY A 427 22.47 -18.69 15.34
CA GLY A 427 23.43 -19.09 16.37
C GLY A 427 23.85 -17.98 17.35
N GLN A 428 23.36 -16.75 17.21
CA GLN A 428 23.58 -15.68 18.19
C GLN A 428 22.45 -15.64 19.22
N LYS A 429 22.80 -15.83 20.50
CA LYS A 429 21.89 -15.72 21.65
C LYS A 429 21.85 -14.27 22.14
N MET A 430 20.67 -13.67 22.15
CA MET A 430 20.42 -12.31 22.62
C MET A 430 19.38 -12.35 23.76
N PRO A 431 19.67 -11.77 24.92
CA PRO A 431 18.67 -11.67 25.99
C PRO A 431 17.51 -10.76 25.56
N TYR A 432 16.31 -11.04 26.07
CA TYR A 432 15.16 -10.18 25.85
C TYR A 432 15.37 -8.78 26.45
N ASN A 433 14.87 -7.77 25.75
CA ASN A 433 14.68 -6.42 26.31
C ASN A 433 13.35 -6.32 27.09
N GLU A 434 13.09 -5.19 27.75
CA GLU A 434 11.88 -4.98 28.57
C GLU A 434 10.57 -5.19 27.77
N GLU A 435 10.51 -4.67 26.55
CA GLU A 435 9.34 -4.80 25.67
C GLU A 435 9.07 -6.27 25.28
N GLN A 436 10.13 -7.04 25.01
CA GLN A 436 10.05 -8.47 24.71
C GLN A 436 9.65 -9.30 25.93
N ILE A 437 10.08 -8.92 27.13
CA ILE A 437 9.67 -9.58 28.37
C ILE A 437 8.16 -9.41 28.59
N GLU A 438 7.64 -8.19 28.46
CA GLU A 438 6.19 -7.94 28.62
C GLU A 438 5.36 -8.67 27.55
N ALA A 439 5.83 -8.68 26.30
CA ALA A 439 5.18 -9.46 25.25
C ALA A 439 5.19 -10.98 25.55
N ALA A 440 6.32 -11.51 26.07
CA ALA A 440 6.43 -12.93 26.43
C ALA A 440 5.50 -13.32 27.58
N LYS A 441 5.35 -12.46 28.61
CA LYS A 441 4.39 -12.69 29.71
C LYS A 441 2.95 -12.83 29.22
N GLY A 442 2.57 -12.01 28.24
CA GLY A 442 1.23 -12.06 27.63
C GLY A 442 0.98 -13.29 26.74
N GLU A 443 2.02 -14.01 26.32
CA GLU A 443 1.92 -15.11 25.35
C GLU A 443 2.31 -16.47 25.93
N ALA A 444 3.04 -16.52 27.05
CA ALA A 444 3.60 -17.76 27.57
C ALA A 444 2.56 -18.70 28.19
N ASN A 445 1.43 -18.17 28.65
CA ASN A 445 0.29 -18.99 29.03
C ASN A 445 -0.35 -19.61 27.76
N PRO A 446 -0.73 -20.90 27.75
CA PRO A 446 -1.44 -21.51 26.63
C PRO A 446 -2.76 -20.80 26.26
N PHE A 447 -3.42 -20.22 27.27
CA PHE A 447 -4.71 -19.53 27.16
C PHE A 447 -4.64 -18.17 27.86
N PRO A 448 -3.97 -17.18 27.27
CA PRO A 448 -3.90 -15.84 27.85
C PRO A 448 -5.28 -15.21 28.05
N GLU A 449 -6.30 -15.66 27.31
CA GLU A 449 -7.70 -15.24 27.44
C GLU A 449 -8.31 -15.53 28.82
N LEU A 450 -7.69 -16.37 29.67
CA LEU A 450 -8.09 -16.55 31.07
C LEU A 450 -7.91 -15.27 31.92
N ASN A 451 -7.03 -14.37 31.50
CA ASN A 451 -6.80 -13.09 32.16
C ASN A 451 -7.10 -11.93 31.19
N VAL A 452 -8.08 -11.10 31.55
CA VAL A 452 -8.48 -9.96 30.70
C VAL A 452 -7.39 -8.88 30.66
N GLY A 453 -6.65 -8.67 31.76
CA GLY A 453 -5.62 -7.63 31.85
C GLY A 453 -6.11 -6.26 31.34
N ASP A 454 -5.27 -5.59 30.54
CA ASP A 454 -5.58 -4.32 29.85
C ASP A 454 -6.19 -4.52 28.45
N ALA A 455 -6.71 -5.72 28.15
CA ALA A 455 -7.24 -6.01 26.83
C ALA A 455 -8.49 -5.18 26.51
N SER A 456 -8.57 -4.68 25.28
CA SER A 456 -9.70 -3.85 24.83
C SER A 456 -10.14 -4.25 23.42
N VAL A 457 -11.46 -4.25 23.18
CA VAL A 457 -12.01 -4.52 21.84
C VAL A 457 -11.97 -3.23 21.03
N THR A 458 -11.28 -3.27 19.89
CA THR A 458 -11.08 -2.10 19.01
C THR A 458 -12.10 -2.04 17.88
N GLY A 459 -12.88 -3.10 17.66
CA GLY A 459 -13.96 -3.13 16.69
C GLY A 459 -14.22 -4.51 16.10
N ILE A 460 -15.04 -4.54 15.05
CA ILE A 460 -15.30 -5.73 14.23
C ILE A 460 -14.55 -5.56 12.91
N GLU A 461 -13.73 -6.53 12.53
CA GLU A 461 -13.00 -6.57 11.26
C GLU A 461 -13.29 -7.87 10.52
N GLN A 462 -13.19 -7.87 9.19
CA GLN A 462 -13.29 -9.11 8.42
C GLN A 462 -11.96 -9.86 8.40
N VAL A 463 -12.00 -11.13 8.78
CA VAL A 463 -10.91 -12.09 8.66
C VAL A 463 -11.39 -13.26 7.81
N GLU A 464 -10.78 -13.46 6.64
CA GLU A 464 -11.12 -14.53 5.68
C GLU A 464 -12.63 -14.59 5.36
N GLY A 465 -13.26 -13.42 5.19
CA GLY A 465 -14.69 -13.29 4.85
C GLY A 465 -15.66 -13.45 6.02
N LYS A 466 -15.17 -13.67 7.24
CA LYS A 466 -15.97 -13.72 8.47
C LYS A 466 -15.72 -12.51 9.34
N ASP A 467 -16.74 -12.10 10.08
CA ASP A 467 -16.59 -11.03 11.06
C ASP A 467 -15.82 -11.56 12.28
N ALA A 468 -14.87 -10.77 12.78
CA ALA A 468 -14.13 -11.06 13.99
C ALA A 468 -13.99 -9.81 14.87
N TYR A 469 -14.14 -9.97 16.18
CA TYR A 469 -13.78 -8.96 17.16
C TYR A 469 -12.26 -8.81 17.21
N ALA A 470 -11.76 -7.62 16.91
CA ALA A 470 -10.36 -7.26 17.10
C ALA A 470 -10.16 -6.86 18.58
N VAL A 471 -9.33 -7.59 19.29
CA VAL A 471 -9.00 -7.39 20.71
C VAL A 471 -7.53 -7.08 20.84
N LYS A 472 -7.23 -5.82 21.19
CA LYS A 472 -5.87 -5.36 21.49
C LYS A 472 -5.45 -5.90 22.85
N LEU A 473 -4.41 -6.72 22.89
CA LEU A 473 -3.83 -7.27 24.13
C LEU A 473 -2.71 -6.40 24.68
N SER A 474 -1.94 -5.78 23.79
CA SER A 474 -0.85 -4.86 24.10
C SER A 474 -0.66 -3.90 22.92
N ASP A 475 0.28 -2.95 23.01
CA ASP A 475 0.62 -2.07 21.89
C ASP A 475 1.11 -2.82 20.65
N ASN A 476 1.62 -4.03 20.83
CA ASN A 476 2.23 -4.83 19.77
C ASN A 476 1.42 -6.07 19.38
N THR A 477 0.30 -6.38 20.05
CA THR A 477 -0.44 -7.62 19.79
C THR A 477 -1.94 -7.39 19.73
N VAL A 478 -2.55 -7.80 18.62
CA VAL A 478 -4.01 -7.80 18.41
C VAL A 478 -4.48 -9.20 18.03
N ASN A 479 -5.44 -9.75 18.77
CA ASN A 479 -6.09 -11.02 18.46
C ASN A 479 -7.46 -10.78 17.84
N TYR A 480 -7.88 -11.68 16.97
CA TYR A 480 -9.15 -11.62 16.26
C TYR A 480 -9.97 -12.87 16.56
N TYR A 481 -11.18 -12.67 17.08
CA TYR A 481 -12.08 -13.76 17.48
C TYR A 481 -13.36 -13.70 16.65
N ASP A 482 -13.66 -14.77 15.94
CA ASP A 482 -14.83 -14.88 15.06
C ASP A 482 -16.13 -14.60 15.83
N THR A 483 -16.96 -13.69 15.31
CA THR A 483 -18.14 -13.20 16.05
C THR A 483 -19.22 -14.27 16.20
N GLU A 484 -19.26 -15.27 15.33
CA GLU A 484 -20.25 -16.35 15.36
C GLU A 484 -19.79 -17.50 16.26
N SER A 485 -18.67 -18.13 15.91
CA SER A 485 -18.10 -19.31 16.57
C SER A 485 -17.36 -18.98 17.87
N GLY A 486 -16.87 -17.75 18.04
CA GLY A 486 -16.02 -17.35 19.18
C GLY A 486 -14.57 -17.78 19.05
N LEU A 487 -14.19 -18.57 18.04
CA LEU A 487 -12.83 -19.06 17.88
C LEU A 487 -11.86 -17.95 17.50
N LYS A 488 -10.64 -17.99 18.03
CA LYS A 488 -9.54 -17.14 17.57
C LYS A 488 -9.19 -17.51 16.12
N VAL A 489 -9.30 -16.56 15.20
CA VAL A 489 -9.07 -16.78 13.76
C VAL A 489 -7.81 -16.13 13.25
N LYS A 490 -7.30 -15.10 13.95
CA LYS A 490 -6.08 -14.40 13.57
C LYS A 490 -5.41 -13.75 14.76
N MET A 491 -4.10 -13.62 14.69
CA MET A 491 -3.28 -12.75 15.54
C MET A 491 -2.46 -11.85 14.61
N VAL A 492 -2.23 -10.60 15.00
CA VAL A 492 -1.26 -9.70 14.38
C VAL A 492 -0.28 -9.26 15.44
N LYS A 493 1.00 -9.51 15.20
CA LYS A 493 2.09 -9.04 16.05
C LYS A 493 2.90 -7.96 15.34
N THR A 494 3.17 -6.86 16.02
CA THR A 494 3.97 -5.74 15.53
C THR A 494 5.34 -5.78 16.19
N MET A 495 6.41 -5.66 15.42
CA MET A 495 7.78 -5.64 15.91
C MET A 495 8.55 -4.47 15.30
N SER A 496 9.40 -3.82 16.10
CA SER A 496 10.34 -2.80 15.64
C SER A 496 11.73 -3.42 15.46
N GLN A 497 12.28 -3.35 14.24
CA GLN A 497 13.63 -3.81 13.95
C GLN A 497 14.35 -2.78 13.06
N GLY A 498 15.49 -2.26 13.53
CA GLY A 498 16.28 -1.28 12.75
C GLY A 498 15.59 0.05 12.47
N GLY A 499 14.61 0.45 13.30
CA GLY A 499 13.83 1.68 13.10
C GLY A 499 12.66 1.53 12.11
N GLN A 500 12.40 0.33 11.60
CA GLN A 500 11.23 0.00 10.79
C GLN A 500 10.27 -0.91 11.57
N THR A 501 8.98 -0.64 11.44
CA THR A 501 7.91 -1.45 12.04
C THR A 501 7.46 -2.52 11.05
N MET A 502 7.44 -3.78 11.48
CA MET A 502 6.96 -4.92 10.68
C MET A 502 5.81 -5.61 11.41
N THR A 503 4.74 -5.95 10.69
CA THR A 503 3.62 -6.73 11.20
C THR A 503 3.69 -8.17 10.72
N ILE A 504 3.46 -9.13 11.62
CA ILE A 504 3.48 -10.56 11.36
C ILE A 504 2.08 -11.10 11.66
N PRO A 505 1.20 -11.25 10.66
CA PRO A 505 -0.10 -11.88 10.86
C PRO A 505 0.05 -13.41 10.90
N THR A 506 -0.70 -14.04 11.81
CA THR A 506 -0.88 -15.49 11.90
C THR A 506 -2.37 -15.81 11.85
N VAL A 507 -2.81 -16.58 10.86
CA VAL A 507 -4.20 -17.04 10.71
C VAL A 507 -4.32 -18.46 11.27
N TYR A 508 -5.36 -18.70 12.05
CA TYR A 508 -5.63 -19.98 12.71
C TYR A 508 -6.86 -20.64 12.09
N ALA A 509 -6.74 -21.93 11.78
CA ALA A 509 -7.82 -22.73 11.22
C ALA A 509 -7.75 -24.19 11.68
N ASP A 510 -8.75 -24.98 11.26
CA ASP A 510 -8.85 -26.42 11.53
C ASP A 510 -8.79 -26.74 13.03
N TYR A 511 -9.72 -26.21 13.82
CA TYR A 511 -9.74 -26.46 15.26
C TYR A 511 -10.16 -27.90 15.55
N GLN A 512 -9.30 -28.67 16.23
CA GLN A 512 -9.57 -30.05 16.66
C GLN A 512 -9.45 -30.20 18.17
N GLU A 513 -10.26 -31.10 18.73
CA GLU A 513 -10.31 -31.35 20.18
C GLU A 513 -9.19 -32.30 20.63
N VAL A 514 -8.46 -31.90 21.68
CA VAL A 514 -7.42 -32.67 22.35
C VAL A 514 -7.63 -32.57 23.85
N LYS A 515 -7.90 -33.72 24.50
CA LYS A 515 -8.16 -33.81 25.95
C LYS A 515 -9.24 -32.83 26.46
N GLY A 516 -10.30 -32.62 25.67
CA GLY A 516 -11.43 -31.76 26.03
C GLY A 516 -11.25 -30.27 25.71
N VAL A 517 -10.14 -29.87 25.09
CA VAL A 517 -9.90 -28.49 24.63
C VAL A 517 -9.56 -28.46 23.15
N LYS A 518 -10.11 -27.51 22.39
CA LYS A 518 -9.85 -27.33 20.96
C LYS A 518 -8.63 -26.45 20.73
N PHE A 519 -7.79 -26.89 19.80
CA PHE A 519 -6.60 -26.17 19.36
C PHE A 519 -6.60 -26.05 17.83
N PRO A 520 -5.99 -25.00 17.26
CA PRO A 520 -5.85 -24.88 15.81
C PRO A 520 -4.83 -25.89 15.27
N PHE A 521 -5.19 -26.66 14.23
CA PHE A 521 -4.27 -27.57 13.54
C PHE A 521 -3.68 -27.01 12.24
N SER A 522 -4.12 -25.81 11.82
CA SER A 522 -3.50 -25.04 10.75
C SER A 522 -3.15 -23.64 11.24
N MET A 523 -1.90 -23.24 11.01
CA MET A 523 -1.38 -21.91 11.32
C MET A 523 -0.68 -21.34 10.09
N GLN A 524 -1.25 -20.30 9.48
CA GLN A 524 -0.65 -19.61 8.36
C GLN A 524 0.00 -18.31 8.83
N GLN A 525 1.32 -18.24 8.77
CA GLN A 525 2.09 -17.05 9.14
C GLN A 525 2.58 -16.32 7.88
N SER A 526 2.44 -14.99 7.83
CA SER A 526 3.01 -14.18 6.74
C SER A 526 4.19 -13.36 7.24
N MET A 527 5.31 -13.41 6.52
CA MET A 527 6.49 -12.58 6.76
C MET A 527 6.92 -11.93 5.44
N GLY A 528 6.70 -10.62 5.31
CA GLY A 528 6.94 -9.90 4.05
C GLY A 528 6.11 -10.49 2.90
N PRO A 529 6.70 -10.75 1.71
CA PRO A 529 5.98 -11.33 0.57
C PRO A 529 5.74 -12.84 0.69
N GLN A 530 6.27 -13.50 1.72
CA GLN A 530 6.19 -14.95 1.88
C GLN A 530 5.14 -15.34 2.92
N SER A 531 4.45 -16.44 2.67
CA SER A 531 3.51 -17.06 3.62
C SER A 531 3.91 -18.51 3.87
N PHE A 532 3.85 -18.93 5.13
CA PHE A 532 4.17 -20.27 5.59
C PHE A 532 2.92 -20.87 6.22
N GLU A 533 2.53 -22.07 5.77
CA GLU A 533 1.45 -22.83 6.41
C GLU A 533 2.08 -23.95 7.25
N PHE A 534 1.97 -23.82 8.57
CA PHE A 534 2.30 -24.87 9.51
C PHE A 534 1.08 -25.75 9.73
N LYS A 535 1.23 -27.04 9.46
CA LYS A 535 0.26 -28.07 9.81
C LYS A 535 0.69 -28.75 11.10
N VAL A 536 -0.17 -28.65 12.11
CA VAL A 536 0.09 -29.28 13.41
C VAL A 536 -0.08 -30.78 13.24
N SER A 537 0.98 -31.53 13.56
CA SER A 537 0.97 -32.98 13.53
C SER A 537 0.51 -33.55 14.87
N GLU A 538 0.82 -32.87 15.97
CA GLU A 538 0.52 -33.36 17.32
C GLU A 538 0.40 -32.22 18.32
N ILE A 539 -0.54 -32.37 19.26
CA ILE A 539 -0.65 -31.53 20.45
C ILE A 539 -0.71 -32.44 21.67
N LYS A 540 0.10 -32.12 22.68
CA LYS A 540 0.14 -32.83 23.96
C LYS A 540 -0.23 -31.86 25.07
N VAL A 541 -1.13 -32.30 25.94
CA VAL A 541 -1.66 -31.50 27.05
C VAL A 541 -1.23 -32.17 28.36
N ASN A 542 -0.57 -31.41 29.23
CA ASN A 542 -0.05 -31.86 30.53
C ASN A 542 0.99 -33.00 30.43
N GLU A 543 1.69 -33.09 29.30
CA GLU A 543 2.66 -34.13 28.98
C GLU A 543 3.89 -33.49 28.28
N ASP A 544 5.04 -34.16 28.34
CA ASP A 544 6.29 -33.80 27.61
C ASP A 544 6.86 -32.39 27.81
N VAL A 545 6.70 -31.86 29.04
CA VAL A 545 7.30 -30.60 29.48
C VAL A 545 8.17 -30.82 30.71
N SER A 546 9.38 -30.27 30.69
CA SER A 546 10.37 -30.31 31.77
C SER A 546 10.94 -28.92 32.05
N GLU A 547 11.51 -28.71 33.25
CA GLU A 547 12.14 -27.43 33.60
C GLU A 547 13.32 -27.06 32.68
N GLU A 548 14.04 -28.05 32.13
CA GLU A 548 15.16 -27.79 31.22
C GLU A 548 14.70 -27.16 29.89
N ASP A 549 13.43 -27.33 29.50
CA ASP A 549 12.87 -26.73 28.27
C ASP A 549 12.83 -25.19 28.33
N PHE A 550 12.84 -24.62 29.54
CA PHE A 550 12.70 -23.19 29.79
C PHE A 550 13.97 -22.54 30.35
N LYS A 551 15.10 -23.23 30.24
CA LYS A 551 16.36 -22.76 30.80
C LYS A 551 16.92 -21.57 30.02
N VAL A 552 17.13 -20.45 30.71
CA VAL A 552 17.65 -19.20 30.12
C VAL A 552 19.18 -19.14 30.20
N GLU A 553 19.81 -19.87 31.13
CA GLU A 553 21.27 -19.95 31.31
C GLU A 553 21.88 -21.28 30.88
#